data_AF-A0A0C2GHV9-F1
#
_entry.id   AF-A0A0C2GHV9-F1
#
_cell.length_a   1.000
_cell.length_b   1.000
_cell.length_c   1.000
_cell.angle_alpha   90.00
_cell.angle_beta   90.00
_cell.angle_gamma   90.00
#
_symmetry.space_group_name_H-M   'P 1'
#
loop_
_entity.id
_entity.type
_entity.pdbx_description
1 polymer ?
#
loop_
_entity_poly.entity_id
_entity_poly.type
_entity_poly.pdbx_seq_one_letter_code
_entity_poly.pdbx_strand_id
1 'polypeptide(L)'
;MIIREEIPAPPRPPPPVEISPPPRPPPPPEYDDEEETRAFWERYPLPQASHQPILSAAHSLHNELKQWSSQENEIVAAAKRMAILMARLSQLVRGEGGTKKDLIECAKAIADSSEEVTRLAVQLARLCTDLKMRMALLQMAERIPTIATQLKVCSTVKSTMFGTSMTIGPYGEQVDGSEEDIEAMEQLAHNAQNLMLAVKDTVRAAEAASIKIKTNSGLRLRWIRKPMWSNF
;
A
#
# COMPACT_ATOMS: atom_id res chain seq x y z
N MET A 1 -16.67 -60.23 -75.60
CA MET A 1 -15.51 -59.82 -74.79
C MET A 1 -15.41 -58.31 -74.84
N ILE A 2 -15.71 -57.61 -73.75
CA ILE A 2 -15.40 -56.20 -73.57
C ILE A 2 -14.69 -56.12 -72.21
N ILE A 3 -13.39 -55.84 -72.24
CA ILE A 3 -12.53 -55.71 -71.07
C ILE A 3 -12.81 -54.32 -70.50
N ARG A 4 -13.33 -54.26 -69.27
CA ARG A 4 -13.43 -53.00 -68.51
C ARG A 4 -12.07 -52.78 -67.83
N GLU A 5 -11.31 -51.80 -68.29
CA GLU A 5 -10.14 -51.30 -67.56
C GLU A 5 -10.62 -50.56 -66.30
N GLU A 6 -10.22 -51.05 -65.12
CA GLU A 6 -10.37 -50.32 -63.87
C GLU A 6 -9.29 -49.22 -63.79
N ILE A 7 -9.72 -47.96 -63.83
CA ILE A 7 -8.85 -46.81 -63.61
C ILE A 7 -8.60 -46.71 -62.09
N PRO A 8 -7.35 -46.75 -61.59
CA PRO A 8 -7.08 -46.58 -60.17
C PRO A 8 -7.42 -45.16 -59.72
N ALA A 9 -8.12 -45.02 -58.60
CA ALA A 9 -8.42 -43.71 -58.02
C ALA A 9 -7.13 -42.99 -57.58
N PRO A 10 -7.04 -41.65 -57.74
CA PRO A 10 -5.86 -40.90 -57.37
C PRO A 10 -5.59 -40.97 -55.86
N PRO A 11 -4.32 -40.98 -55.43
CA PRO A 11 -3.97 -41.03 -54.02
C PRO A 11 -4.49 -39.80 -53.28
N ARG A 12 -5.06 -40.02 -52.10
CA ARG A 12 -5.62 -38.97 -51.25
C ARG A 12 -4.48 -38.02 -50.79
N PRO A 13 -4.65 -36.69 -50.83
CA PRO A 13 -3.62 -35.75 -50.41
C PRO A 13 -3.25 -35.95 -48.93
N PRO A 14 -1.99 -35.66 -48.55
CA PRO A 14 -1.54 -35.78 -47.17
C PRO A 14 -2.31 -34.80 -46.26
N PRO A 15 -2.53 -35.16 -44.99
CA PRO A 15 -3.17 -34.26 -44.03
C PRO A 15 -2.33 -32.98 -43.85
N PRO A 16 -2.97 -31.84 -43.53
CA PRO A 16 -2.24 -30.61 -43.24
C PRO A 16 -1.25 -30.83 -42.11
N VAL A 17 -0.01 -30.37 -42.29
CA VAL A 17 0.98 -30.35 -41.22
C VAL A 17 0.42 -29.45 -40.10
N GLU A 18 0.22 -30.00 -38.91
CA GLU A 18 -0.10 -29.22 -37.71
C GLU A 18 1.07 -28.28 -37.43
N ILE A 19 0.96 -27.04 -37.91
CA ILE A 19 1.83 -25.97 -37.45
C ILE A 19 1.42 -25.73 -36.00
N SER A 20 2.23 -26.20 -35.06
CA SER A 20 2.02 -25.91 -33.65
C SER A 20 1.86 -24.40 -33.49
N PRO A 21 0.83 -23.91 -32.78
CA PRO A 21 0.69 -22.48 -32.53
C PRO A 21 2.00 -21.97 -31.91
N PRO A 22 2.49 -20.78 -32.32
CA PRO A 22 3.72 -20.24 -31.79
C PRO A 22 3.67 -20.27 -30.25
N PRO A 23 4.76 -20.62 -29.56
CA PRO A 23 4.80 -20.65 -28.11
C PRO A 23 4.27 -19.30 -27.61
N ARG A 24 3.24 -19.36 -26.77
CA ARG A 24 2.64 -18.18 -26.16
C ARG A 24 3.79 -17.34 -25.56
N PRO A 25 3.83 -16.01 -25.80
CA PRO A 25 4.81 -15.17 -25.17
C PRO A 25 4.83 -15.46 -23.66
N PRO A 26 6.01 -15.51 -23.02
CA PRO A 26 6.04 -15.63 -21.56
C PRO A 26 5.12 -14.53 -20.99
N PRO A 27 4.30 -14.85 -19.98
CA PRO A 27 3.51 -13.82 -19.31
C PRO A 27 4.46 -12.66 -18.93
N PRO A 28 4.00 -11.41 -19.00
CA PRO A 28 4.79 -10.28 -18.52
C PRO A 28 5.35 -10.64 -17.15
N PRO A 29 6.61 -10.31 -16.83
CA PRO A 29 7.14 -10.54 -15.49
C PRO A 29 6.12 -9.98 -14.51
N GLU A 30 5.54 -10.86 -13.68
CA GLU A 30 4.66 -10.42 -12.61
C GLU A 30 5.51 -9.46 -11.78
N TYR A 31 5.15 -8.17 -11.79
CA TYR A 31 5.74 -7.22 -10.87
C TYR A 31 5.37 -7.71 -9.48
N ASP A 32 6.33 -8.31 -8.77
CA ASP A 32 6.12 -8.72 -7.39
C ASP A 32 6.12 -7.46 -6.52
N ASP A 33 4.93 -6.86 -6.37
CA ASP A 33 4.69 -5.71 -5.50
C ASP A 33 5.23 -5.95 -4.07
N GLU A 34 5.34 -7.21 -3.64
CA GLU A 34 5.89 -7.57 -2.33
C GLU A 34 7.42 -7.53 -2.30
N GLU A 35 8.09 -7.89 -3.39
CA GLU A 35 9.54 -7.76 -3.54
C GLU A 35 9.96 -6.29 -3.63
N GLU A 36 9.21 -5.45 -4.35
CA GLU A 36 9.44 -4.01 -4.36
C GLU A 36 9.24 -3.41 -2.96
N THR A 37 8.18 -3.83 -2.26
CA THR A 37 7.94 -3.42 -0.88
C THR A 37 9.12 -3.82 0.01
N ARG A 38 9.64 -5.05 -0.11
CA ARG A 38 10.81 -5.52 0.66
C ARG A 38 12.04 -4.67 0.35
N ALA A 39 12.36 -4.48 -0.93
CA ALA A 39 13.50 -3.70 -1.38
C ALA A 39 13.42 -2.23 -0.91
N PHE A 40 12.22 -1.66 -0.82
CA PHE A 40 12.02 -0.34 -0.24
C PHE A 40 12.46 -0.31 1.24
N TRP A 41 11.98 -1.25 2.06
CA TRP A 41 12.30 -1.26 3.50
C TRP A 41 13.75 -1.65 3.81
N GLU A 42 14.41 -2.42 2.95
CA GLU A 42 15.85 -2.67 3.04
C GLU A 42 16.68 -1.39 2.83
N ARG A 43 16.24 -0.50 1.93
CA ARG A 43 16.89 0.79 1.69
C ARG A 43 16.59 1.82 2.78
N TYR A 44 15.52 1.61 3.54
CA TYR A 44 15.05 2.52 4.58
C TYR A 44 14.95 1.84 5.96
N PRO A 45 16.09 1.36 6.50
CA PRO A 45 16.11 0.77 7.83
C PRO A 45 15.68 1.81 8.87
N LEU A 46 15.07 1.33 9.97
CA LEU A 46 14.83 2.18 11.14
C LEU A 46 16.15 2.83 11.57
N PRO A 47 16.25 4.17 11.62
CA PRO A 47 17.39 4.80 12.25
C PRO A 47 17.46 4.32 13.70
N GLN A 48 18.67 4.04 14.19
CA GLN A 48 18.90 3.69 15.60
C GLN A 48 18.50 4.82 16.56
N ALA A 49 18.19 5.99 16.03
CA ALA A 49 17.90 7.18 16.80
C ALA A 49 16.41 7.54 16.76
N SER A 50 15.87 7.74 17.96
CA SER A 50 14.52 8.13 18.34
C SER A 50 13.97 9.42 17.71
N HIS A 51 14.67 10.05 16.76
CA HIS A 51 14.38 11.40 16.25
C HIS A 51 13.48 11.42 14.99
N GLN A 52 12.98 10.29 14.49
CA GLN A 52 12.12 10.25 13.29
C GLN A 52 10.73 9.66 13.59
N PRO A 53 9.84 10.44 14.21
CA PRO A 53 8.52 9.94 14.64
C PRO A 53 7.63 9.50 13.48
N ILE A 54 7.70 10.15 12.31
CA ILE A 54 6.92 9.78 11.11
C ILE A 54 7.41 8.45 10.54
N LEU A 55 8.72 8.28 10.37
CA LEU A 55 9.31 7.03 9.89
C LEU A 55 9.03 5.86 10.86
N SER A 56 9.11 6.12 12.17
CA SER A 56 8.76 5.13 13.19
C SER A 56 7.29 4.69 13.08
N ALA A 57 6.36 5.62 12.86
CA ALA A 57 4.95 5.31 12.63
C ALA A 57 4.75 4.45 11.37
N ALA A 58 5.44 4.77 10.28
CA ALA A 58 5.41 4.02 9.04
C ALA A 58 5.91 2.57 9.23
N HIS A 59 7.04 2.40 9.90
CA HIS A 59 7.59 1.08 10.26
C HIS A 59 6.68 0.30 11.20
N SER A 60 6.03 0.97 12.16
CA SER A 60 5.07 0.32 13.05
C SER A 60 3.90 -0.31 12.28
N LEU A 61 3.35 0.42 11.30
CA LEU A 61 2.32 -0.12 10.43
C LEU A 61 2.87 -1.25 9.53
N HIS A 62 4.03 -1.04 8.89
CA HIS A 62 4.64 -2.07 8.05
C HIS A 62 4.89 -3.39 8.80
N ASN A 63 5.44 -3.32 10.01
CA ASN A 63 5.74 -4.50 10.84
C ASN A 63 4.49 -5.28 11.22
N GLU A 64 3.34 -4.62 11.42
CA GLU A 64 2.07 -5.31 11.61
C GLU A 64 1.57 -5.99 10.33
N LEU A 65 1.80 -5.36 9.17
CA LEU A 65 1.25 -5.80 7.90
C LEU A 65 2.09 -6.86 7.18
N LYS A 66 3.41 -6.91 7.42
CA LYS A 66 4.32 -7.81 6.70
C LYS A 66 3.97 -9.30 6.86
N GLN A 67 3.37 -9.66 7.99
CA GLN A 67 2.91 -11.03 8.28
C GLN A 67 1.72 -11.47 7.41
N TRP A 68 1.06 -10.55 6.72
CA TRP A 68 -0.12 -10.82 5.89
C TRP A 68 0.21 -10.79 4.41
N SER A 69 -0.27 -11.77 3.66
CA SER A 69 -0.28 -11.71 2.19
C SER A 69 -1.23 -10.61 1.70
N SER A 70 -0.82 -9.85 0.68
CA SER A 70 -1.70 -8.91 -0.02
C SER A 70 -2.59 -9.59 -1.07
N GLN A 71 -2.31 -10.85 -1.41
CA GLN A 71 -3.02 -11.54 -2.47
C GLN A 71 -4.50 -11.76 -2.11
N GLU A 72 -5.40 -11.20 -2.91
CA GLU A 72 -6.85 -11.15 -2.63
C GLU A 72 -7.16 -10.50 -1.27
N ASN A 73 -6.38 -9.48 -0.88
CA ASN A 73 -6.64 -8.66 0.30
C ASN A 73 -6.29 -7.18 0.07
N GLU A 74 -7.23 -6.46 -0.53
CA GLU A 74 -7.08 -5.04 -0.85
C GLU A 74 -6.93 -4.15 0.39
N ILE A 75 -7.47 -4.57 1.55
CA ILE A 75 -7.28 -3.83 2.81
C ILE A 75 -5.80 -3.84 3.21
N VAL A 76 -5.18 -5.03 3.20
CA VAL A 76 -3.75 -5.18 3.49
C VAL A 76 -2.90 -4.50 2.42
N ALA A 77 -3.25 -4.63 1.14
CA ALA A 77 -2.53 -3.99 0.05
C ALA A 77 -2.54 -2.45 0.17
N ALA A 78 -3.71 -1.84 0.40
CA ALA A 78 -3.84 -0.41 0.64
C ALA A 78 -3.07 0.02 1.89
N ALA A 79 -3.17 -0.71 3.00
CA ALA A 79 -2.44 -0.38 4.23
C ALA A 79 -0.90 -0.48 4.06
N LYS A 80 -0.40 -1.45 3.26
CA LYS A 80 1.03 -1.54 2.94
C LYS A 80 1.50 -0.35 2.11
N ARG A 81 0.71 0.07 1.10
CA ARG A 81 0.98 1.30 0.33
C ARG A 81 1.03 2.52 1.24
N MET A 82 0.12 2.65 2.21
CA MET A 82 0.16 3.74 3.19
C MET A 82 1.46 3.77 3.99
N ALA A 83 1.97 2.61 4.42
CA ALA A 83 3.23 2.54 5.16
C ALA A 83 4.43 3.04 4.32
N ILE A 84 4.50 2.63 3.05
CA ILE A 84 5.55 3.08 2.12
C ILE A 84 5.45 4.60 1.87
N LEU A 85 4.24 5.10 1.59
CA LEU A 85 4.00 6.52 1.38
C LEU A 85 4.32 7.34 2.63
N MET A 86 4.02 6.82 3.84
CA MET A 86 4.35 7.51 5.09
C MET A 86 5.86 7.57 5.33
N ALA A 87 6.60 6.52 4.98
CA ALA A 87 8.07 6.55 5.01
C ALA A 87 8.64 7.56 4.01
N ARG A 88 8.06 7.63 2.80
CA ARG A 88 8.39 8.66 1.80
C ARG A 88 8.10 10.08 2.32
N LEU A 89 6.94 10.28 2.97
CA LEU A 89 6.59 11.57 3.58
C LEU A 89 7.64 12.00 4.60
N SER A 90 8.15 11.07 5.42
CA SER A 90 9.22 11.34 6.38
C SER A 90 10.52 11.86 5.76
N GLN A 91 10.85 11.49 4.52
CA GLN A 91 12.01 12.01 3.78
C GLN A 91 11.72 13.40 3.24
N LEU A 92 10.55 13.54 2.61
CA LEU A 92 10.14 14.79 1.96
C LEU A 92 10.03 15.94 2.96
N VAL A 93 9.51 15.70 4.18
CA VAL A 93 9.41 16.74 5.23
C VAL A 93 10.77 17.18 5.78
N ARG A 94 11.83 16.39 5.58
CA ARG A 94 13.21 16.71 5.92
C ARG A 94 13.98 17.34 4.75
N GLY A 95 13.32 17.56 3.61
CA GLY A 95 13.95 18.08 2.41
C GLY A 95 14.81 17.06 1.64
N GLU A 96 14.71 15.77 1.98
CA GLU A 96 15.48 14.71 1.31
C GLU A 96 14.73 14.17 0.09
N GLY A 97 15.36 14.22 -1.07
CA GLY A 97 14.93 13.45 -2.25
C GLY A 97 13.62 13.91 -2.91
N GLY A 98 13.19 15.16 -2.72
CA GLY A 98 12.03 15.69 -3.41
C GLY A 98 11.76 17.18 -3.18
N THR A 99 10.73 17.67 -3.86
CA THR A 99 10.30 19.07 -3.87
C THR A 99 9.09 19.29 -2.98
N LYS A 100 8.77 20.56 -2.74
CA LYS A 100 7.51 21.01 -2.11
C LYS A 100 6.27 20.35 -2.75
N LYS A 101 6.28 20.20 -4.08
CA LYS A 101 5.20 19.58 -4.84
C LYS A 101 5.07 18.09 -4.50
N ASP A 102 6.20 17.38 -4.45
CA ASP A 102 6.24 15.95 -4.11
C ASP A 102 5.71 15.69 -2.70
N LEU A 103 5.99 16.58 -1.73
CA LEU A 103 5.44 16.49 -0.37
C LEU A 103 3.90 16.53 -0.38
N ILE A 104 3.31 17.49 -1.10
CA ILE A 104 1.85 17.63 -1.21
C ILE A 104 1.22 16.44 -1.93
N GLU A 105 1.83 15.98 -3.03
CA GLU A 105 1.36 14.81 -3.78
C GLU A 105 1.43 13.54 -2.92
N CYS A 106 2.50 13.37 -2.14
CA CYS A 106 2.63 12.26 -1.19
C CYS A 106 1.52 12.30 -0.13
N ALA A 107 1.23 13.46 0.46
CA ALA A 107 0.15 13.60 1.44
C ALA A 107 -1.24 13.29 0.84
N LYS A 108 -1.48 13.66 -0.42
CA LYS A 108 -2.71 13.30 -1.16
C LYS A 108 -2.80 11.80 -1.38
N ALA A 109 -1.72 11.16 -1.85
CA ALA A 109 -1.68 9.71 -2.05
C ALA A 109 -1.94 8.93 -0.75
N ILE A 110 -1.43 9.41 0.39
CA ILE A 110 -1.74 8.83 1.71
C ILE A 110 -3.24 8.95 2.01
N ALA A 111 -3.83 10.11 1.77
CA ALA A 111 -5.26 10.33 2.00
C ALA A 111 -6.13 9.43 1.10
N ASP A 112 -5.81 9.32 -0.19
CA ASP A 112 -6.55 8.48 -1.14
C ASP A 112 -6.45 6.99 -0.76
N SER A 113 -5.25 6.54 -0.37
CA SER A 113 -5.05 5.16 0.10
C SER A 113 -5.76 4.90 1.44
N SER A 114 -5.89 5.91 2.31
CA SER A 114 -6.63 5.81 3.58
C SER A 114 -8.15 5.72 3.35
N GLU A 115 -8.66 6.45 2.36
CA GLU A 115 -10.06 6.38 1.96
C GLU A 115 -10.41 4.98 1.46
N GLU A 116 -9.52 4.37 0.68
CA GLU A 116 -9.70 3.00 0.20
C GLU A 116 -9.76 1.99 1.37
N VAL A 117 -8.87 2.12 2.38
CA VAL A 117 -8.94 1.30 3.60
C VAL A 117 -10.28 1.47 4.31
N THR A 118 -10.74 2.71 4.51
CA THR A 118 -12.04 2.99 5.14
C THR A 118 -13.19 2.39 4.34
N ARG A 119 -13.20 2.58 3.02
CA ARG A 119 -14.26 2.09 2.13
C ARG A 119 -14.37 0.56 2.21
N LEU A 120 -13.25 -0.14 2.11
CA LEU A 120 -13.19 -1.60 2.19
C LEU A 120 -13.59 -2.11 3.59
N ALA A 121 -13.13 -1.45 4.65
CA ALA A 121 -13.50 -1.78 6.03
C ALA A 121 -15.02 -1.63 6.27
N VAL A 122 -15.64 -0.57 5.73
CA VAL A 122 -17.10 -0.37 5.82
C VAL A 122 -17.85 -1.44 5.02
N GLN A 123 -17.36 -1.82 3.83
CA GLN A 123 -17.95 -2.92 3.05
C GLN A 123 -17.88 -4.25 3.82
N LEU A 124 -16.73 -4.53 4.43
CA LEU A 124 -16.52 -5.71 5.26
C LEU A 124 -17.48 -5.74 6.46
N ALA A 125 -17.62 -4.61 7.15
CA ALA A 125 -18.49 -4.47 8.31
C ALA A 125 -19.96 -4.78 7.95
N ARG A 126 -20.43 -4.38 6.76
CA ARG A 126 -21.80 -4.66 6.29
C ARG A 126 -22.08 -6.15 6.12
N LEU A 127 -21.05 -6.94 5.80
CA LEU A 127 -21.15 -8.39 5.60
C LEU A 127 -20.94 -9.18 6.89
N CYS A 128 -20.43 -8.55 7.94
CA CYS A 128 -20.23 -9.16 9.25
C CYS A 128 -21.57 -9.42 9.94
N THR A 129 -21.76 -10.66 10.37
CA THR A 129 -22.99 -11.12 11.06
C THR A 129 -22.98 -10.83 12.56
N ASP A 130 -21.81 -10.66 13.17
CA ASP A 130 -21.67 -10.31 14.58
C ASP A 130 -21.80 -8.79 14.78
N LEU A 131 -22.84 -8.38 15.52
CA LEU A 131 -23.13 -6.96 15.75
C LEU A 131 -21.98 -6.23 16.47
N LYS A 132 -21.37 -6.85 17.49
CA LYS A 132 -20.32 -6.20 18.29
C LYS A 132 -19.07 -5.98 17.43
N MET A 133 -18.66 -7.00 16.68
CA MET A 133 -17.50 -6.91 15.79
C MET A 133 -17.73 -5.91 14.66
N ARG A 134 -18.95 -5.87 14.10
CA ARG A 134 -19.35 -4.89 13.10
C ARG A 134 -19.25 -3.45 13.64
N MET A 135 -19.78 -3.19 14.83
CA MET A 135 -19.72 -1.86 15.45
C MET A 135 -18.27 -1.46 15.75
N ALA A 136 -17.47 -2.37 16.29
CA ALA A 136 -16.04 -2.11 16.55
C ALA A 136 -15.29 -1.73 15.27
N LEU A 137 -15.50 -2.47 14.16
CA LEU A 137 -14.87 -2.15 12.88
C LEU A 137 -15.29 -0.78 12.33
N LEU A 138 -16.59 -0.44 12.40
CA LEU A 138 -17.06 0.88 11.96
C LEU A 138 -16.47 2.02 12.80
N GLN A 139 -16.40 1.86 14.12
CA GLN A 139 -15.83 2.85 15.03
C GLN A 139 -14.33 3.10 14.79
N MET A 140 -13.57 2.06 14.42
CA MET A 140 -12.16 2.25 14.07
C MET A 140 -12.01 2.93 12.70
N ALA A 141 -12.81 2.51 11.72
CA ALA A 141 -12.73 3.02 10.35
C ALA A 141 -13.21 4.48 10.20
N GLU A 142 -14.19 4.94 11.01
CA GLU A 142 -14.74 6.30 10.94
C GLU A 142 -13.75 7.39 11.38
N ARG A 143 -12.70 7.03 12.13
CA ARG A 143 -11.66 7.96 12.59
C ARG A 143 -10.71 8.36 11.46
N ILE A 144 -10.48 7.46 10.50
CA ILE A 144 -9.48 7.62 9.43
C ILE A 144 -9.72 8.88 8.58
N PRO A 145 -10.93 9.16 8.03
CA PRO A 145 -11.14 10.31 7.16
C PRO A 145 -10.82 11.66 7.82
N THR A 146 -11.16 11.81 9.10
CA THR A 146 -10.86 13.03 9.87
C THR A 146 -9.35 13.22 10.03
N ILE A 147 -8.63 12.17 10.42
CA ILE A 147 -7.17 12.24 10.62
C ILE A 147 -6.46 12.48 9.28
N ALA A 148 -6.91 11.84 8.19
CA ALA A 148 -6.35 12.04 6.84
C ALA A 148 -6.57 13.47 6.33
N THR A 149 -7.70 14.08 6.64
CA THR A 149 -7.96 15.50 6.33
C THR A 149 -6.98 16.41 7.08
N GLN A 150 -6.76 16.15 8.37
CA GLN A 150 -5.76 16.87 9.16
C GLN A 150 -4.34 16.67 8.60
N LEU A 151 -3.98 15.46 8.14
CA LEU A 151 -2.67 15.20 7.51
C LEU A 151 -2.42 16.13 6.32
N LYS A 152 -3.42 16.29 5.45
CA LYS A 152 -3.32 17.18 4.28
C LYS A 152 -3.09 18.63 4.70
N VAL A 153 -3.78 19.09 5.76
CA VAL A 153 -3.62 20.44 6.30
C VAL A 153 -2.22 20.61 6.88
N CYS A 154 -1.79 19.75 7.81
CA CYS A 154 -0.46 19.81 8.42
C CYS A 154 0.67 19.73 7.38
N SER A 155 0.51 18.88 6.36
CA SER A 155 1.46 18.77 5.25
C SER A 155 1.53 20.05 4.42
N THR A 156 0.39 20.72 4.20
CA THR A 156 0.34 22.01 3.51
C THR A 156 1.02 23.11 4.33
N VAL A 157 0.78 23.14 5.65
CA VAL A 157 1.45 24.08 6.57
C VAL A 157 2.97 23.87 6.55
N LYS A 158 3.44 22.62 6.69
CA LYS A 158 4.88 22.31 6.58
C LYS A 158 5.45 22.68 5.21
N SER A 159 4.69 22.45 4.15
CA SER A 159 5.05 22.81 2.78
C SER A 159 5.21 24.32 2.57
N THR A 160 4.45 25.16 3.29
CA THR A 160 4.66 26.62 3.26
C THR A 160 5.95 27.06 3.93
N MET A 161 6.47 26.28 4.87
CA MET A 161 7.74 26.49 5.55
C MET A 161 8.93 25.80 4.84
N PHE A 162 8.66 25.12 3.72
CA PHE A 162 9.66 24.49 2.90
C PHE A 162 10.53 25.55 2.20
N GLY A 163 11.75 25.76 2.70
CA GLY A 163 12.74 26.70 2.14
C GLY A 163 13.21 27.81 3.09
N THR A 164 12.51 28.05 4.21
CA THR A 164 12.96 29.00 5.25
C THR A 164 13.99 28.41 6.22
N SER A 165 14.02 27.08 6.36
CA SER A 165 15.02 26.34 7.16
C SER A 165 16.43 26.29 6.52
N MET A 166 16.60 26.77 5.29
CA MET A 166 17.88 26.71 4.56
C MET A 166 18.69 28.01 4.68
N THR A 167 18.46 28.80 5.72
CA THR A 167 19.33 29.91 6.08
C THR A 167 20.66 29.36 6.59
N ILE A 168 21.65 29.34 5.70
CA ILE A 168 23.05 29.16 6.08
C ILE A 168 23.46 30.42 6.83
N GLY A 169 23.78 30.30 8.11
CA GLY A 169 24.32 31.40 8.90
C GLY A 169 25.61 31.94 8.27
N PRO A 170 26.04 33.16 8.63
CA PRO A 170 27.23 33.81 8.03
C PRO A 170 28.54 33.00 8.15
N TYR A 171 28.55 31.93 8.96
CA TYR A 171 29.67 31.02 9.15
C TYR A 171 29.46 29.60 8.58
N GLY A 172 28.46 29.38 7.72
CA GLY A 172 28.20 28.07 7.14
C GLY A 172 27.37 27.12 8.01
N GLU A 173 26.88 27.60 9.16
CA GLU A 173 26.12 26.81 10.11
C GLU A 173 24.64 26.72 9.69
N GLN A 174 24.04 25.53 9.81
CA GLN A 174 22.60 25.37 9.59
C GLN A 174 21.88 26.08 10.73
N VAL A 175 21.10 27.12 10.41
CA VAL A 175 20.19 27.72 11.39
C VAL A 175 19.07 26.70 11.64
N ASP A 176 18.86 26.33 12.90
CA ASP A 176 17.73 25.49 13.31
C ASP A 176 16.43 26.07 12.74
N GLY A 177 15.49 25.20 12.36
CA GLY A 177 14.19 25.62 11.84
C GLY A 177 13.53 26.64 12.77
N SER A 178 12.75 27.57 12.22
CA SER A 178 11.99 28.50 13.06
C SER A 178 11.13 27.73 14.08
N GLU A 179 10.83 28.34 15.22
CA GLU A 179 9.93 27.76 16.23
C GLU A 179 8.62 27.27 15.59
N GLU A 180 8.08 28.06 14.64
CA GLU A 180 6.92 27.68 13.81
C GLU A 180 7.14 26.43 12.95
N ASP A 181 8.34 26.23 12.39
CA ASP A 181 8.68 25.06 11.57
C ASP A 181 8.85 23.78 12.41
N ILE A 182 9.35 23.93 13.64
CA ILE A 182 9.45 22.87 14.64
C ILE A 182 8.03 22.45 15.07
N GLU A 183 7.19 23.39 15.46
CA GLU A 183 5.79 23.11 15.85
C GLU A 183 5.00 22.46 14.70
N ALA A 184 5.13 22.96 13.47
CA ALA A 184 4.48 22.37 12.30
C ALA A 184 4.94 20.92 12.06
N MET A 185 6.23 20.64 12.30
CA MET A 185 6.78 19.30 12.20
C MET A 185 6.24 18.37 13.28
N GLU A 186 6.15 18.83 14.53
CA GLU A 186 5.59 18.06 15.64
C GLU A 186 4.11 17.73 15.42
N GLN A 187 3.31 18.71 14.97
CA GLN A 187 1.90 18.49 14.63
C GLN A 187 1.75 17.44 13.51
N LEU A 188 2.58 17.54 12.47
CA LEU A 188 2.58 16.58 11.37
C LEU A 188 2.97 15.18 11.85
N ALA A 189 3.98 15.08 12.70
CA ALA A 189 4.43 13.82 13.30
C ALA A 189 3.33 13.16 14.14
N HIS A 190 2.66 13.93 15.01
CA HIS A 190 1.57 13.44 15.82
C HIS A 190 0.39 12.95 14.96
N ASN A 191 0.06 13.70 13.92
CA ASN A 191 -1.00 13.31 13.00
C ASN A 191 -0.65 12.01 12.24
N ALA A 192 0.57 11.88 11.73
CA ALA A 192 1.05 10.68 11.07
C ALA A 192 0.97 9.44 11.98
N GLN A 193 1.41 9.57 13.24
CA GLN A 193 1.31 8.51 14.25
C GLN A 193 -0.14 8.07 14.48
N ASN A 194 -1.05 9.03 14.66
CA ASN A 194 -2.47 8.75 14.86
C ASN A 194 -3.09 8.06 13.64
N LEU A 195 -2.73 8.47 12.42
CA LEU A 195 -3.25 7.85 11.20
C LEU A 195 -2.78 6.40 11.06
N MET A 196 -1.47 6.15 11.23
CA MET A 196 -0.91 4.79 11.14
C MET A 196 -1.50 3.88 12.22
N LEU A 197 -1.73 4.39 13.44
CA LEU A 197 -2.39 3.65 14.50
C LEU A 197 -3.85 3.32 14.16
N ALA A 198 -4.64 4.30 13.70
CA ALA A 198 -6.04 4.09 13.32
C ALA A 198 -6.20 3.06 12.19
N VAL A 199 -5.29 3.09 11.20
CA VAL A 199 -5.24 2.10 10.12
C VAL A 199 -4.89 0.72 10.67
N LYS A 200 -3.88 0.63 11.55
CA LYS A 200 -3.49 -0.62 12.20
C LYS A 200 -4.65 -1.26 12.97
N ASP A 201 -5.35 -0.47 13.77
CA ASP A 201 -6.51 -0.92 14.55
C ASP A 201 -7.66 -1.37 13.63
N THR A 202 -7.87 -0.66 12.52
CA THR A 202 -8.87 -1.01 11.50
C THR A 202 -8.54 -2.33 10.82
N VAL A 203 -7.28 -2.58 10.47
CA VAL A 203 -6.84 -3.86 9.87
C VAL A 203 -7.05 -5.02 10.84
N ARG A 204 -6.71 -4.86 12.13
CA ARG A 204 -6.95 -5.88 13.17
C ARG A 204 -8.44 -6.15 13.38
N ALA A 205 -9.26 -5.09 13.42
CA ALA A 205 -10.71 -5.22 13.53
C ALA A 205 -11.31 -5.89 12.27
N ALA A 206 -10.77 -5.61 11.09
CA ALA A 206 -11.18 -6.21 9.83
C ALA A 206 -10.85 -7.70 9.78
N GLU A 207 -9.64 -8.09 10.21
CA GLU A 207 -9.25 -9.50 10.38
C GLU A 207 -10.25 -10.22 11.27
N ALA A 208 -10.51 -9.69 12.46
CA ALA A 208 -11.45 -10.30 13.40
C ALA A 208 -12.86 -10.40 12.80
N ALA A 209 -13.39 -9.33 12.22
CA ALA A 209 -14.73 -9.29 11.65
C ALA A 209 -14.89 -10.26 10.47
N SER A 210 -13.83 -10.51 9.70
CA SER A 210 -13.85 -11.39 8.53
C SER A 210 -14.24 -12.84 8.87
N ILE A 211 -13.93 -13.30 10.07
CA ILE A 211 -14.25 -14.66 10.56
C ILE A 211 -15.77 -14.85 10.70
N LYS A 212 -16.53 -13.76 10.84
CA LYS A 212 -17.99 -13.75 11.04
C LYS A 212 -18.77 -13.38 9.78
N ILE A 213 -18.17 -13.52 8.60
CA ILE A 213 -18.81 -13.29 7.32
C ILE A 213 -19.35 -14.59 6.75
N LYS A 214 -20.54 -14.54 6.12
CA LYS A 214 -21.11 -15.71 5.45
C LYS A 214 -20.26 -16.11 4.25
N THR A 215 -20.04 -17.41 4.08
CA THR A 215 -19.26 -17.99 2.97
C THR A 215 -19.83 -17.67 1.59
N ASN A 216 -21.13 -17.38 1.49
CA ASN A 216 -21.81 -17.01 0.24
C ASN A 216 -21.93 -15.49 0.00
N SER A 217 -21.18 -14.67 0.76
CA SER A 217 -21.21 -13.21 0.62
C SER A 217 -20.60 -12.68 -0.68
N GLY A 218 -19.91 -13.53 -1.45
CA GLY A 218 -19.21 -13.15 -2.68
C GLY A 218 -17.94 -12.31 -2.45
N LEU A 219 -17.59 -12.05 -1.18
CA LEU A 219 -16.39 -11.31 -0.83
C LEU A 219 -15.13 -12.16 -1.02
N ARG A 220 -14.22 -11.70 -1.88
CA ARG A 220 -12.87 -12.27 -2.03
C ARG A 220 -11.90 -11.50 -1.14
N LEU A 221 -11.87 -11.86 0.13
CA LEU A 221 -10.92 -11.32 1.13
C LEU A 221 -10.25 -12.49 1.84
N ARG A 222 -8.92 -12.64 1.71
CA ARG A 222 -8.17 -13.72 2.37
C ARG A 222 -7.15 -13.19 3.38
N TRP A 223 -7.19 -13.75 4.58
CA TRP A 223 -6.22 -13.49 5.64
C TRP A 223 -5.22 -14.64 5.69
N ILE A 224 -4.20 -14.58 4.84
CA ILE A 224 -3.16 -15.62 4.75
C ILE A 224 -1.90 -15.13 5.44
N ARG A 225 -1.45 -15.89 6.45
CA ARG A 225 -0.18 -15.65 7.12
C ARG A 225 0.97 -16.02 6.19
N LYS A 226 1.92 -15.11 6.04
CA LYS A 226 3.16 -15.40 5.34
C LYS A 226 4.04 -16.35 6.17
N PRO A 227 4.75 -17.30 5.53
CA PRO A 227 5.66 -18.16 6.24
C PRO A 227 6.78 -17.35 6.89
N MET A 228 7.28 -17.81 8.05
CA MET A 228 8.27 -17.05 8.84
C MET A 228 9.52 -16.67 8.03
N TRP A 229 9.92 -17.51 7.06
CA TRP A 229 11.10 -17.29 6.23
C TRP A 229 10.93 -16.20 5.16
N SER A 230 9.72 -15.82 4.76
CA SER A 230 9.52 -14.77 3.75
C SER A 230 9.61 -13.34 4.31
N ASN A 231 9.79 -13.23 5.63
CA ASN A 231 9.99 -11.95 6.33
C ASN A 231 11.47 -11.59 6.52
N PHE A 232 12.37 -12.47 6.11
CA PHE A 232 13.83 -12.28 6.14
C PHE A 232 14.35 -12.00 4.74
#